data_AF-J9BGH1-F1
#
_entry.id   AF-J9BGH1-F1
#
_cell.length_a   1.000
_cell.length_b   1.000
_cell.length_c   1.000
_cell.angle_alpha   90.00
_cell.angle_beta   90.00
_cell.angle_gamma   90.00
#
_symmetry.space_group_name_H-M   'P 1'
#
loop_
_entity.id
_entity.type
_entity.pdbx_description
1 polymer ?
#
loop_
_entity_poly.entity_id
_entity_poly.type
_entity_poly.pdbx_seq_one_letter_code
_entity_poly.pdbx_strand_id
1 'polypeptide(L)'
;CSVDKYLLLDLEYIDDLTAGQESHVFKFADRPALYFNCQLELTTKDHYLGCANERPICKSQIRVEPSEQSYEQSIAATEEE
;
A
#
# COMPACT_ATOMS: atom_id res chain seq x y z
N CYS A 1 -9.35 5.37 -4.27
CA CYS A 1 -8.47 5.83 -3.17
C CYS A 1 -8.43 4.77 -2.09
N SER A 2 -7.30 4.61 -1.43
CA SER A 2 -7.15 3.69 -0.31
C SER A 2 -8.05 4.09 0.85
N VAL A 3 -8.62 3.08 1.49
CA VAL A 3 -9.46 3.21 2.69
C VAL A 3 -8.59 3.39 3.93
N ASP A 4 -7.49 2.63 4.01
CA ASP A 4 -6.54 2.68 5.13
C ASP A 4 -5.12 2.93 4.60
N LYS A 5 -4.69 4.18 4.74
CA LYS A 5 -3.40 4.67 4.23
C LYS A 5 -2.19 4.23 5.06
N TYR A 6 -2.42 3.62 6.23
CA TYR A 6 -1.34 3.05 7.04
C TYR A 6 -0.90 1.68 6.52
N LEU A 7 -1.82 0.96 5.89
CA LEU A 7 -1.57 -0.40 5.38
C LEU A 7 -1.31 -0.41 3.88
N LEU A 8 -2.14 0.31 3.11
CA LEU A 8 -2.06 0.37 1.65
C LEU A 8 -2.17 1.83 1.19
N LEU A 9 -1.22 2.31 0.40
CA LEU A 9 -1.30 3.64 -0.20
C LEU A 9 -2.28 3.67 -1.39
N ASP A 10 -2.55 4.86 -1.94
CA ASP A 10 -3.38 4.93 -3.17
C ASP A 10 -2.65 4.28 -4.34
N LEU A 11 -3.40 3.61 -5.23
CA LEU A 11 -2.83 2.98 -6.42
C LEU A 11 -2.07 3.97 -7.30
N GLU A 12 -0.88 3.58 -7.73
CA GLU A 12 -0.09 4.25 -8.75
C GLU A 12 -0.44 3.68 -10.13
N TYR A 13 -0.87 4.56 -11.03
CA TYR A 13 -1.21 4.20 -12.42
C TYR A 13 0.01 4.38 -13.31
N ILE A 14 0.74 3.28 -13.52
CA ILE A 14 2.02 3.25 -14.25
C ILE A 14 1.78 3.32 -15.77
N ASP A 15 0.78 2.58 -16.25
CA ASP A 15 0.41 2.51 -17.67
C ASP A 15 -1.12 2.47 -17.83
N ASP A 16 -1.63 2.41 -19.06
CA ASP A 16 -3.06 2.39 -19.37
C ASP A 16 -3.79 1.18 -18.75
N LEU A 17 -3.12 0.03 -18.70
CA LEU A 17 -3.68 -1.23 -18.19
C LEU A 17 -2.94 -1.78 -16.95
N THR A 18 -2.04 -0.97 -16.39
CA THR A 18 -1.23 -1.38 -15.23
C THR A 18 -1.34 -0.34 -14.13
N ALA A 19 -1.88 -0.78 -12.99
CA ALA A 19 -1.91 -0.02 -11.76
C ALA A 19 -1.52 -0.92 -10.59
N GLY A 20 -0.82 -0.37 -9.62
CA GLY A 20 -0.34 -1.13 -8.48
C GLY A 20 0.15 -0.22 -7.36
N GLN A 21 0.44 -0.82 -6.21
CA GLN A 21 1.08 -0.12 -5.10
C GLN A 21 1.92 -1.11 -4.32
N GLU A 22 3.17 -0.75 -4.05
CA GLU A 22 4.03 -1.49 -3.14
C GLU A 22 3.61 -1.22 -1.69
N SER A 23 3.54 -2.27 -0.87
CA SER A 23 3.20 -2.18 0.54
C SER A 23 4.06 -3.09 1.39
N HIS A 24 4.20 -2.74 2.67
CA HIS A 24 4.82 -3.64 3.64
C HIS A 24 3.91 -4.84 3.95
N VAL A 25 4.52 -5.92 4.42
CA VAL A 25 3.78 -7.13 4.84
C VAL A 25 3.10 -6.85 6.17
N PHE A 26 1.79 -7.09 6.25
CA PHE A 26 1.01 -6.97 7.47
C PHE A 26 0.04 -8.15 7.62
N LYS A 27 -0.48 -8.36 8.83
CA LYS A 27 -1.53 -9.35 9.11
C LYS A 27 -2.51 -8.83 10.16
N PHE A 28 -3.73 -9.35 10.15
CA PHE A 28 -4.67 -9.16 11.25
C PHE A 28 -4.36 -10.15 12.37
N ALA A 29 -4.40 -9.70 13.63
CA ALA A 29 -4.00 -10.49 14.79
C ALA A 29 -4.72 -11.86 14.86
N ASP A 30 -6.03 -11.87 14.57
CA ASP A 30 -6.89 -13.05 14.73
C ASP A 30 -7.08 -13.86 13.44
N ARG A 31 -6.39 -13.50 12.35
CA ARG A 31 -6.52 -14.19 11.06
C ARG A 31 -5.22 -14.93 10.71
N PRO A 32 -5.28 -16.24 10.39
CA PRO A 32 -4.08 -17.01 10.08
C PRO A 32 -3.47 -16.67 8.71
N ALA A 33 -4.27 -16.11 7.80
CA ALA A 33 -3.86 -15.72 6.46
C ALA A 33 -4.60 -14.45 6.02
N LEU A 34 -4.02 -13.75 5.06
CA LEU A 34 -4.59 -12.56 4.45
C LEU A 34 -4.85 -12.83 2.97
N TYR A 35 -6.02 -12.42 2.49
CA TYR A 35 -6.47 -12.62 1.11
C TYR A 35 -6.83 -11.27 0.50
N PHE A 36 -6.32 -10.99 -0.69
CA PHE A 36 -6.63 -9.78 -1.45
C PHE A 36 -7.68 -10.10 -2.51
N ASN A 37 -8.77 -9.34 -2.52
CA ASN A 37 -9.80 -9.41 -3.56
C ASN A 37 -9.86 -8.05 -4.25
N CYS A 38 -9.68 -8.04 -5.57
CA CYS A 38 -9.66 -6.83 -6.37
C CYS A 38 -10.79 -6.86 -7.40
N GLN A 39 -11.52 -5.74 -7.51
CA GLN A 39 -12.44 -5.50 -8.60
C GLN A 39 -11.80 -4.51 -9.57
N LEU A 40 -11.82 -4.84 -10.87
CA LEU A 40 -11.28 -3.99 -11.92
C LEU A 40 -12.41 -3.42 -12.77
N GLU A 41 -12.21 -2.19 -13.23
CA GLU A 41 -13.07 -1.49 -14.18
C GLU A 41 -12.20 -0.98 -15.33
N LEU A 42 -12.69 -1.12 -16.56
CA LEU A 42 -12.02 -0.66 -17.76
C LEU A 42 -12.85 0.45 -18.41
N THR A 43 -12.17 1.51 -18.82
CA THR A 43 -12.77 2.68 -19.45
C THR A 43 -12.09 3.00 -20.76
N THR A 44 -12.74 3.85 -21.56
CA THR A 44 -12.19 4.25 -22.85
C THR A 44 -11.20 5.38 -22.65
N LYS A 45 -9.98 5.23 -23.18
CA LYS A 45 -8.95 6.27 -23.17
C LYS A 45 -9.32 7.39 -24.12
N ASP A 46 -9.32 8.64 -23.63
CA ASP A 46 -9.50 9.81 -24.46
C ASP A 46 -8.24 10.05 -25.32
N HIS A 47 -8.44 10.45 -26.58
CA HIS A 47 -7.33 10.65 -27.52
C HIS A 47 -6.42 11.82 -27.10
N TYR A 48 -6.97 12.89 -26.53
CA TYR A 48 -6.25 14.13 -26.21
C TYR A 48 -5.86 14.21 -24.73
N LEU A 49 -6.74 13.75 -23.83
CA LEU A 49 -6.58 13.85 -22.37
C LEU A 49 -6.11 12.53 -21.72
N GLY A 50 -6.03 11.45 -22.50
CA GLY A 50 -5.70 10.13 -21.99
C GLY A 50 -6.71 9.66 -20.93
N CYS A 51 -6.21 9.07 -19.84
CA CYS A 51 -7.04 8.60 -18.72
C CYS A 51 -7.13 9.60 -17.56
N ALA A 52 -6.74 10.87 -17.75
CA ALA A 52 -6.63 11.84 -16.65
C ALA A 52 -7.96 12.10 -15.92
N ASN A 53 -9.08 12.10 -16.65
CA ASN A 53 -10.42 12.35 -16.09
C ASN A 53 -11.01 11.11 -15.40
N GLU A 54 -10.56 9.92 -15.77
CA GLU A 54 -11.02 8.67 -15.17
C GLU A 54 -10.25 8.32 -13.90
N ARG A 55 -8.97 8.72 -13.83
CA ARG A 55 -8.13 8.43 -12.67
C ARG A 55 -8.68 9.18 -11.44
N PRO A 56 -8.92 8.46 -10.32
CA PRO A 56 -9.51 9.07 -9.14
C PRO A 56 -8.54 10.07 -8.49
N ILE A 57 -9.04 11.26 -8.15
CA ILE A 57 -8.27 12.26 -7.41
C ILE A 57 -8.39 11.97 -5.91
N CYS A 58 -7.31 11.48 -5.31
CA CYS A 58 -7.26 11.14 -3.90
C CYS A 58 -6.73 12.31 -3.06
N LYS A 59 -7.40 12.63 -1.93
CA LYS A 59 -6.91 13.63 -0.98
C LYS A 59 -5.58 13.19 -0.36
N SER A 60 -4.77 14.14 0.10
CA SER A 60 -3.38 13.93 0.56
C SER A 60 -3.17 12.70 1.43
N GLN A 61 -2.02 12.05 1.22
CA GLN A 61 -1.59 10.83 1.91
C GLN A 61 -0.72 11.19 3.12
N ILE A 62 -0.95 10.50 4.24
CA ILE A 62 0.02 10.42 5.33
C ILE A 62 0.84 9.18 5.03
N ARG A 63 2.08 9.35 4.56
CA ARG A 63 3.02 8.24 4.39
C ARG A 63 3.62 7.96 5.76
N VAL A 64 3.30 6.80 6.33
CA VAL A 64 3.98 6.32 7.54
C VAL A 64 5.21 5.55 7.08
N GLU A 65 6.37 6.05 7.48
CA GLU A 65 7.62 5.34 7.24
C GLU A 65 7.78 4.23 8.29
N PRO A 66 8.18 3.01 7.89
CA PRO A 66 8.48 1.94 8.83
C PRO A 66 9.60 2.37 9.78
N SER A 67 9.59 1.83 10.99
CA SER A 67 10.79 1.85 11.83
C SER A 67 11.91 1.06 11.14
N GLU A 68 13.14 1.59 11.16
CA GLU A 68 14.31 0.87 10.62
C GLU A 68 14.55 -0.48 11.30
N GLN A 69 14.02 -0.66 12.52
CA GLN A 69 14.00 -1.93 13.24
C GLN A 69 12.59 -2.51 13.29
N SER A 70 12.45 -3.72 12.75
CA SER A 70 11.22 -4.51 12.70
C SER A 70 11.18 -5.65 13.73
N TYR A 71 12.27 -5.84 14.48
CA TYR A 71 12.40 -6.88 15.51
C TYR A 71 12.54 -6.24 16.89
N GLU A 72 11.96 -6.89 17.91
CA GLU A 72 12.25 -6.57 19.31
C GLU A 72 13.74 -6.79 19.56
N GLN A 73 14.45 -5.73 19.96
CA GLN A 73 15.79 -5.86 20.52
C GLN A 73 15.67 -6.54 21.89
N SER A 74 15.92 -7.85 21.95
CA SER A 74 16.20 -8.49 23.22
C SER A 74 17.51 -7.92 23.75
N ILE A 75 17.44 -7.12 24.82
CA ILE A 75 18.63 -6.71 25.56
C ILE A 75 19.31 -8.00 26.02
N ALA A 76 20.41 -8.37 25.35
CA ALA A 76 21.28 -9.42 25.85
C ALA A 76 21.82 -8.89 27.18
N ALA A 77 21.37 -9.47 28.28
CA ALA A 77 21.99 -9.27 29.57
C ALA A 77 23.45 -9.68 29.40
N THR A 78 24.34 -8.69 29.35
CA THR A 78 25.76 -8.91 29.59
C THR A 78 25.87 -9.36 31.05
N GLU A 79 25.83 -10.67 31.26
CA GLU A 79 26.46 -11.30 32.40
C GLU A 79 27.97 -11.05 32.23
N GLU A 80 28.46 -9.95 32.81
CA GLU A 80 29.88 -9.79 33.10
C GLU A 80 30.12 -10.32 34.52
N GLU A 81 31.00 -11.32 34.58
CA GLU A 81 31.54 -12.04 35.75
C GLU A 81 32.40 -11.15 36.65
#